data_AF-A0A3N6I3A0-F1
#
_entry.id   AF-A0A3N6I3A0-F1
#
_cell.length_a   1.000
_cell.length_b   1.000
_cell.length_c   1.000
_cell.angle_alpha   90.00
_cell.angle_beta   90.00
_cell.angle_gamma   90.00
#
_symmetry.space_group_name_H-M   'P 1'
#
loop_
_entity.id
_entity.type
_entity.pdbx_description
1 polymer ?
#
loop_
_entity_poly.entity_id
_entity_poly.type
_entity_poly.pdbx_seq_one_letter_code
_entity_poly.pdbx_strand_id
1 'polypeptide(L)' 'MTEREEKNSVAIASDEPFGGWTKTFTDPRLDAAIVDRLTFNNAIIETGTDSYRLASTRARAEEPAKAG' A
#
# COMPACT_ATOMS: atom_id res chain seq x y z
N MET A 1 5.39 1.91 -32.24
CA MET A 1 4.67 0.99 -31.35
C MET A 1 5.44 1.01 -30.05
N THR A 2 4.83 1.54 -29.00
CA THR A 2 5.46 2.07 -27.78
C THR A 2 6.18 1.01 -26.95
N GLU A 3 7.49 1.16 -26.78
CA GLU A 3 8.41 0.26 -26.05
C GLU A 3 8.28 0.29 -24.50
N ARG A 4 7.08 0.52 -23.96
CA ARG A 4 6.89 0.79 -22.52
C ARG A 4 5.93 -0.17 -21.80
N GLU A 5 5.97 -1.44 -22.16
CA GLU A 5 5.35 -2.51 -21.37
C GLU A 5 6.44 -3.35 -20.67
N GLU A 6 6.32 -3.37 -19.34
CA GLU A 6 6.85 -4.38 -18.42
C GLU A 6 8.35 -4.74 -18.46
N LYS A 7 9.27 -3.78 -18.28
CA LYS A 7 10.68 -4.12 -18.02
C LYS A 7 11.02 -4.46 -16.58
N ASN A 8 10.23 -4.00 -15.60
CA ASN A 8 10.53 -4.17 -14.18
C ASN A 8 9.25 -4.34 -13.34
N SER A 9 9.32 -5.24 -12.36
CA SER A 9 8.29 -5.37 -11.32
C SER A 9 8.25 -4.11 -10.45
N VAL A 10 7.04 -3.68 -10.11
CA VAL A 10 6.79 -2.54 -9.20
C VAL A 10 5.95 -3.04 -8.04
N ALA A 11 6.34 -2.67 -6.81
CA ALA A 11 5.56 -2.90 -5.61
C ALA A 11 5.06 -1.57 -5.08
N ILE A 12 3.78 -1.49 -4.73
CA ILE A 12 3.14 -0.30 -4.17
C ILE A 12 2.44 -0.71 -2.88
N ALA A 13 2.66 0.04 -1.82
CA ALA A 13 1.88 -0.04 -0.58
C ALA A 13 0.96 1.17 -0.55
N SER A 14 -0.33 0.94 -0.27
CA SER A 14 -1.34 1.99 -0.13
C SER A 14 -2.18 1.73 1.10
N ASP A 15 -2.48 2.79 1.83
CA ASP A 15 -3.39 2.83 2.97
C ASP A 15 -4.84 3.11 2.57
N GLU A 16 -5.11 3.44 1.30
CA GLU A 16 -6.43 3.78 0.76
C GLU A 16 -6.81 2.75 -0.34
N PRO A 17 -8.08 2.30 -0.41
CA PRO A 17 -8.54 1.44 -1.50
C PRO A 17 -8.45 2.17 -2.85
N PHE A 18 -8.43 1.43 -3.96
CA PHE A 18 -8.36 2.01 -5.32
C PHE A 18 -9.41 3.10 -5.58
N GLY A 19 -10.61 2.99 -5.00
CA GLY A 19 -11.64 4.03 -5.13
C GLY A 19 -11.25 5.40 -4.55
N GLY A 20 -10.35 5.44 -3.57
CA GLY A 20 -9.85 6.69 -2.98
C GLY A 20 -8.67 7.32 -3.73
N TRP A 21 -8.11 6.63 -4.73
CA TRP A 21 -6.99 7.12 -5.54
C TRP A 21 -7.39 8.26 -6.49
N THR A 22 -8.69 8.38 -6.79
CA THR A 22 -9.30 9.52 -7.49
C THR A 22 -9.01 10.88 -6.81
N LYS A 23 -8.69 10.89 -5.51
CA LYS A 23 -8.26 12.10 -4.79
C LYS A 23 -6.80 12.44 -5.03
N THR A 24 -5.98 11.43 -5.32
CA THR A 24 -4.54 11.54 -5.54
C THR A 24 -4.23 11.94 -6.98
N PHE A 25 -5.03 11.45 -7.94
CA PHE A 25 -4.92 11.78 -9.36
C PHE A 25 -6.01 12.76 -9.78
N THR A 26 -5.64 14.02 -10.01
CA THR A 26 -6.57 15.12 -10.34
C THR A 26 -7.22 15.00 -11.72
N ASP A 27 -6.68 14.16 -12.61
CA ASP A 27 -7.23 13.88 -13.94
C ASP A 27 -7.89 12.48 -13.97
N PRO A 28 -9.21 12.38 -14.23
CA PRO A 28 -9.93 11.10 -14.23
C PRO A 28 -9.46 10.09 -15.28
N ARG A 29 -8.91 10.55 -16.41
CA ARG A 29 -8.39 9.65 -17.45
C ARG A 29 -7.04 9.08 -17.02
N LEU A 30 -6.22 9.89 -16.36
CA LEU A 30 -4.94 9.47 -15.78
C LEU A 30 -5.14 8.46 -14.65
N ASP A 31 -6.11 8.70 -13.75
CA ASP A 31 -6.46 7.77 -12.67
C ASP A 31 -6.82 6.38 -13.21
N ALA A 32 -7.78 6.33 -14.15
CA ALA A 32 -8.21 5.08 -14.77
C ALA A 32 -7.05 4.35 -15.47
N ALA A 33 -6.20 5.07 -16.20
CA ALA A 33 -5.05 4.46 -16.88
C ALA A 33 -3.98 3.92 -15.93
N ILE A 34 -3.78 4.57 -14.77
CA ILE A 34 -2.83 4.10 -13.76
C ILE A 34 -3.37 2.86 -13.05
N VAL A 35 -4.65 2.90 -12.62
CA VAL A 35 -5.29 1.75 -11.96
C VAL A 35 -5.32 0.54 -12.90
N ASP A 36 -5.66 0.72 -14.18
CA ASP A 36 -5.64 -0.34 -15.19
C ASP A 36 -4.24 -0.98 -15.31
N ARG A 37 -3.20 -0.15 -15.43
CA ARG A 37 -1.82 -0.64 -15.52
C ARG A 37 -1.30 -1.34 -14.26
N LEU A 38 -1.73 -0.90 -13.07
CA LEU A 38 -1.32 -1.50 -11.79
C LEU A 38 -2.10 -2.78 -11.48
N THR A 39 -3.30 -2.91 -12.02
CA THR A 39 -4.12 -4.11 -11.87
C THR A 39 -3.84 -5.16 -12.96
N PHE A 40 -3.19 -4.77 -14.05
CA PHE A 40 -2.71 -5.70 -15.07
C PHE A 40 -1.62 -6.63 -14.49
N ASN A 41 -1.89 -7.94 -14.49
CA ASN A 41 -0.97 -9.00 -14.06
C ASN A 41 -0.34 -8.79 -12.66
N ASN A 42 -1.18 -8.47 -11.66
CA ASN A 42 -0.76 -8.13 -10.31
C ASN A 42 -1.09 -9.23 -9.27
N ALA A 43 -0.47 -9.12 -8.09
CA ALA A 43 -0.90 -9.82 -6.89
C ALA A 43 -1.26 -8.80 -5.79
N ILE A 44 -2.51 -8.80 -5.35
CA ILE A 44 -2.98 -7.98 -4.22
C ILE A 44 -2.69 -8.72 -2.92
N ILE A 45 -1.98 -8.06 -2.00
CA ILE A 45 -1.72 -8.57 -0.65
C ILE A 45 -2.40 -7.65 0.35
N GLU A 46 -3.45 -8.12 1.02
CA GLU A 46 -4.10 -7.39 2.10
C GLU A 46 -3.29 -7.55 3.39
N THR A 47 -2.65 -6.47 3.84
CA THR A 47 -1.76 -6.49 5.01
C THR A 47 -2.49 -6.49 6.35
N GLY A 48 -3.82 -6.30 6.34
CA GLY A 48 -4.62 -6.13 7.54
C GLY A 48 -4.40 -4.77 8.22
N THR A 49 -4.86 -4.65 9.47
CA THR A 49 -4.86 -3.40 10.25
C THR A 49 -3.85 -3.38 11.40
N ASP A 50 -3.07 -4.45 11.56
CA ASP A 50 -2.16 -4.59 12.68
C ASP A 50 -0.93 -3.70 12.51
N SER A 51 -0.71 -2.80 13.48
CA SER A 51 0.44 -1.90 13.48
C SER A 51 1.60 -2.50 14.24
N TYR A 52 2.67 -2.86 13.50
CA TYR A 52 3.93 -3.31 14.09
C TYR A 52 4.53 -2.29 15.07
N ARG A 53 4.45 -0.99 14.74
CA ARG A 53 4.96 0.09 15.60
C ARG A 53 4.19 0.20 16.91
N LEU A 54 2.87 0.00 16.87
CA LEU A 54 2.05 0.01 18.09
C LEU A 54 2.36 -1.19 18.97
N ALA A 55 2.42 -2.40 18.39
CA ALA A 55 2.73 -3.63 19.12
C ALA A 55 4.11 -3.56 19.80
N SER A 56 5.14 -3.12 19.09
CA SER A 56 6.49 -2.94 19.65
C SER A 56 6.56 -1.90 20.76
N THR A 57 5.80 -0.81 20.65
CA THR A 57 5.74 0.22 21.71
C THR A 57 5.06 -0.31 22.96
N ARG A 58 3.96 -1.07 22.82
CA ARG A 58 3.26 -1.70 23.95
C ARG A 58 4.15 -2.72 24.66
N ALA A 59 4.82 -3.59 23.91
CA ALA A 59 5.74 -4.58 24.47
C ALA A 59 6.84 -3.92 25.33
N ARG A 60 7.45 -2.84 24.84
CA ARG A 60 8.46 -2.08 25.60
C ARG A 60 7.88 -1.39 26.84
N ALA A 61 6.62 -0.97 26.81
CA ALA A 61 5.97 -0.33 27.96
C ALA A 61 5.59 -1.34 29.05
N GLU A 62 5.38 -2.61 28.69
CA GLU A 62 5.03 -3.70 29.63
C GLU A 62 6.27 -4.31 30.31
N GLU A 63 7.45 -4.27 29.69
CA GLU A 63 8.73 -4.73 30.28
C GLU A 63 9.07 -4.09 31.65
N PRO A 64 9.00 -2.75 31.85
CA PRO A 64 9.29 -2.15 33.15
C PRO A 64 8.21 -2.42 34.21
N ALA A 65 7.00 -2.84 33.81
CA ALA A 65 5.89 -3.11 34.73
C ALA A 65 5.95 -4.52 35.36
N LYS A 66 6.76 -5.44 34.81
CA LYS A 66 6.93 -6.81 35.35
C LYS A 66 8.17 -6.99 36.24
N ALA A 67 9.00 -5.95 36.37
CA ALA A 67 10.23 -5.97 37.17
C ALA A 67 10.08 -5.35 38.58
N GLY A 68 8.84 -5.13 39.04
CA GLY A 68 8.51 -4.58 40.36
C GLY A 68 7.73 -5.57 41.22
#